data_AF-A0A9J6B9C4-F1
#
_entry.id   AF-A0A9J6B9C4-F1
#
_cell.length_a   1.000
_cell.length_b   1.000
_cell.length_c   1.000
_cell.angle_alpha   90.00
_cell.angle_beta   90.00
_cell.angle_gamma   90.00
#
_symmetry.space_group_name_H-M   'P 1'
#
loop_
_entity.id
_entity.type
_entity.pdbx_description
1 polymer ?
#
loop_
_entity_poly.entity_id
_entity_poly.type
_entity_poly.pdbx_seq_one_letter_code
_entity_poly.pdbx_strand_id
1 'polypeptide(L)'
;MLMTDKCPSFKLVTPFEYEKRGSHLSCQHENANEISKWMRKRNIYSDFISPDILIFAMTPLYTKFVDIWNAIENISDIVKNVESKTLMKVVLL
;
A
#
# COMPACT_ATOMS: atom_id res chain seq x y z
N MET A 1 6.29 8.87 7.49
CA MET A 1 4.83 8.58 7.67
C MET A 1 4.73 7.06 7.75
N LEU A 2 3.93 6.46 8.64
CA LEU A 2 4.05 5.02 8.97
C LEU A 2 4.14 4.08 7.75
N MET A 3 3.36 4.33 6.68
CA MET A 3 3.44 3.55 5.43
C MET A 3 4.80 3.66 4.74
N THR A 4 5.33 4.85 4.51
CA THR A 4 6.63 5.05 3.82
C THR A 4 7.80 4.52 4.66
N ASP A 5 7.68 4.58 5.99
CA ASP A 5 8.73 4.09 6.89
C ASP A 5 8.78 2.54 6.89
N LYS A 6 7.63 1.87 6.81
CA LYS A 6 7.54 0.40 6.78
C LYS A 6 7.71 -0.20 5.39
N CYS A 7 7.43 0.59 4.36
CA CYS A 7 7.46 0.18 2.96
C CYS A 7 8.12 1.30 2.13
N PRO A 8 9.46 1.39 2.13
CA PRO A 8 10.17 2.48 1.46
C PRO A 8 10.03 2.48 -0.07
N SER A 9 9.60 1.37 -0.66
CA SER A 9 9.28 1.28 -2.09
C SER A 9 7.96 1.96 -2.48
N PHE A 10 7.09 2.29 -1.52
CA PHE A 10 5.93 3.14 -1.80
C PHE A 10 6.35 4.60 -1.88
N LYS A 11 6.00 5.23 -2.99
CA LYS A 11 6.06 6.68 -3.12
C LYS A 11 4.73 7.31 -2.70
N LEU A 12 4.79 8.22 -1.74
CA LEU A 12 3.60 8.95 -1.31
C LEU A 12 3.15 9.94 -2.41
N VAL A 13 1.87 9.86 -2.80
CA VAL A 13 1.24 10.79 -3.77
C VAL A 13 0.43 11.85 -3.03
N THR A 14 -0.26 11.47 -1.94
CA THR A 14 -0.99 12.42 -1.10
C THR A 14 -0.04 13.44 -0.47
N PRO A 15 -0.37 14.75 -0.47
CA PRO A 15 0.43 15.77 0.18
C PRO A 15 0.69 15.46 1.66
N PHE A 16 1.86 15.90 2.16
CA PHE A 16 2.19 15.73 3.58
C PHE A 16 1.44 16.74 4.45
N GLU A 17 1.19 17.94 3.92
CA GLU A 17 0.49 19.01 4.61
C GLU A 17 -0.94 18.60 4.95
N TYR A 18 -1.27 18.63 6.25
CA TYR A 18 -2.56 18.20 6.78
C TYR A 18 -3.75 18.95 6.16
N GLU A 19 -3.58 20.22 5.83
CA GLU A 19 -4.63 21.07 5.24
C GLU A 19 -4.93 20.76 3.77
N LYS A 20 -4.04 20.05 3.08
CA LYS A 20 -4.15 19.75 1.64
C LYS A 20 -4.57 18.31 1.36
N ARG A 21 -5.02 17.56 2.38
CA ARG A 21 -5.37 16.14 2.25
C ARG A 21 -6.69 15.81 2.93
N GLY A 22 -7.39 14.84 2.35
CA GLY A 22 -8.61 14.26 2.91
C GLY A 22 -8.33 13.06 3.82
N SER A 23 -9.34 12.19 3.95
CA SER A 23 -9.28 10.96 4.76
C SER A 23 -8.74 9.74 4.01
N HIS A 24 -8.14 9.93 2.84
CA HIS A 24 -7.55 8.85 2.05
C HIS A 24 -6.05 9.06 1.88
N LEU A 25 -5.35 7.96 1.64
CA LEU A 25 -3.93 7.91 1.39
C LEU A 25 -3.67 7.26 0.03
N SER A 26 -3.04 8.01 -0.87
CA SER A 26 -2.65 7.55 -2.20
C SER A 26 -1.15 7.30 -2.23
N CYS A 27 -0.76 6.09 -2.62
CA CYS A 27 0.63 5.67 -2.77
C CYS A 27 0.85 5.06 -4.16
N GLN A 28 2.01 5.34 -4.75
CA GLN A 28 2.45 4.81 -6.03
C GLN A 28 3.45 3.68 -5.82
N HIS A 29 3.33 2.60 -6.60
CA HIS A 29 4.27 1.49 -6.61
C HIS A 29 4.20 0.71 -7.94
N GLU A 30 5.33 0.38 -8.54
CA GLU A 30 5.41 -0.34 -9.83
C GLU A 30 4.54 -1.61 -9.89
N ASN A 31 4.58 -2.42 -8.82
CA ASN A 31 3.80 -3.65 -8.67
C ASN A 31 2.42 -3.45 -8.01
N ALA A 32 1.84 -2.24 -8.01
CA ALA A 32 0.59 -1.93 -7.29
C ALA A 32 -0.57 -2.89 -7.62
N ASN A 33 -0.73 -3.28 -8.89
CA ASN A 33 -1.75 -4.25 -9.31
C ASN A 33 -1.58 -5.60 -8.60
N GLU A 34 -0.37 -6.16 -8.59
CA GLU A 34 -0.10 -7.43 -7.93
C GLU A 34 -0.23 -7.33 -6.40
N ILE A 35 0.29 -6.25 -5.81
CA ILE A 35 0.15 -5.97 -4.38
C ILE A 35 -1.34 -5.94 -3.99
N SER A 36 -2.19 -5.20 -4.72
CA SER A 36 -3.64 -5.12 -4.42
C SER A 36 -4.33 -6.48 -4.43
N LYS A 37 -3.91 -7.40 -5.31
CA LYS A 37 -4.44 -8.77 -5.38
C LYS A 37 -4.04 -9.59 -4.16
N TRP A 38 -2.80 -9.47 -3.70
CA TRP A 38 -2.34 -10.14 -2.48
C TRP A 38 -2.96 -9.55 -1.22
N MET A 39 -3.14 -8.24 -1.16
CA MET A 39 -3.84 -7.57 -0.07
C MET A 39 -5.27 -8.08 0.10
N ARG A 40 -6.00 -8.24 -1.01
CA ARG A 40 -7.37 -8.80 -0.99
C ARG A 40 -7.41 -10.22 -0.39
N LYS A 41 -6.38 -11.04 -0.59
CA LYS A 41 -6.28 -12.38 0.04
C LYS A 41 -6.07 -12.33 1.56
N ARG A 42 -5.58 -11.20 2.09
CA ARG A 42 -5.44 -10.94 3.54
C ARG A 42 -6.57 -10.06 4.10
N ASN A 43 -7.68 -9.91 3.37
CA ASN A 43 -8.81 -9.03 3.73
C ASN A 43 -8.42 -7.55 3.90
N ILE A 44 -7.39 -7.08 3.20
CA ILE A 44 -7.02 -5.67 3.13
C ILE A 44 -7.43 -5.15 1.76
N TYR A 45 -8.27 -4.10 1.77
CA TYR A 45 -8.85 -3.55 0.55
C TYR A 45 -8.23 -2.18 0.24
N SER A 46 -7.94 -1.97 -1.04
CA SER A 46 -7.44 -0.72 -1.60
C SER A 46 -8.00 -0.57 -3.01
N ASP A 47 -8.24 0.67 -3.42
CA ASP A 47 -8.63 0.96 -4.79
C ASP A 47 -7.37 1.08 -5.65
N PHE A 48 -7.25 0.22 -6.65
CA PHE A 48 -6.16 0.25 -7.62
C PHE A 48 -6.55 1.13 -8.80
N ILE A 49 -5.75 2.16 -9.06
CA ILE A 49 -5.87 3.04 -10.21
C ILE A 49 -4.68 2.79 -11.12
N SER A 50 -4.96 2.38 -12.36
CA SER A 50 -3.94 2.18 -13.39
C SER A 50 -3.15 3.48 -13.63
N PRO A 51 -1.83 3.43 -13.81
CA PRO A 51 -1.02 2.19 -13.94
C PRO A 51 -0.52 1.62 -12.61
N ASP A 52 -0.35 2.42 -11.57
CA ASP A 52 0.52 2.07 -10.43
C ASP A 52 0.13 2.70 -9.08
N ILE A 53 -1.12 3.16 -8.93
CA ILE A 53 -1.58 3.85 -7.71
C ILE A 53 -2.50 2.96 -6.88
N LEU A 54 -2.29 2.96 -5.56
CA LEU A 54 -3.18 2.41 -4.55
C LEU A 54 -3.75 3.52 -3.67
N ILE A 55 -5.07 3.54 -3.52
CA ILE A 55 -5.78 4.45 -2.62
C ILE A 55 -6.32 3.66 -1.44
N PHE A 56 -5.96 4.10 -0.24
CA PHE A 56 -6.44 3.58 1.03
C PHE A 56 -7.38 4.60 1.64
N ALA A 57 -8.68 4.32 1.64
CA ALA A 57 -9.66 5.15 2.31
C ALA A 57 -9.73 4.76 3.79
N MET A 58 -9.55 5.73 4.69
CA MET A 58 -9.79 5.54 6.13
C MET A 58 -11.08 6.24 6.52
N THR A 59 -11.94 5.52 7.23
CA THR A 59 -13.24 6.00 7.71
C THR A 59 -13.20 6.08 9.23
N PRO A 60 -13.01 7.29 9.81
CA PRO A 60 -12.75 7.45 11.24
C PRO A 60 -13.85 6.92 12.17
N LEU A 61 -15.08 6.80 11.66
CA LEU A 61 -16.23 6.32 12.44
C LEU A 61 -16.03 4.89 12.98
N TYR A 62 -15.30 4.04 12.27
CA TYR A 62 -15.12 2.63 12.62
C TYR A 62 -13.71 2.07 12.40
N THR A 63 -12.77 2.88 11.90
CA THR A 63 -11.36 2.46 11.73
C THR A 63 -10.58 2.73 13.01
N LYS A 64 -10.02 1.69 13.66
CA LYS A 64 -9.16 1.88 14.84
C LYS A 64 -7.69 2.02 14.43
N PHE A 65 -6.89 2.70 15.26
CA PHE A 65 -5.45 2.82 15.03
C PHE A 65 -4.73 1.47 14.98
N VAL A 66 -5.16 0.50 15.79
CA VAL A 66 -4.59 -0.86 15.79
C VAL A 66 -4.85 -1.59 14.46
N ASP A 67 -6.00 -1.37 13.84
CA ASP A 67 -6.34 -1.98 12.55
C ASP A 67 -5.41 -1.43 11.46
N ILE A 68 -5.12 -0.12 11.48
CA ILE A 68 -4.18 0.53 10.57
C ILE A 68 -2.76 -0.03 10.77
N TRP A 69 -2.31 -0.17 12.02
CA TRP A 69 -1.00 -0.72 12.32
C TRP A 69 -0.84 -2.15 11.77
N ASN A 70 -1.79 -3.03 12.12
CA ASN A 70 -1.79 -4.43 11.69
C ASN A 70 -1.89 -4.56 10.16
N ALA A 71 -2.67 -3.69 9.51
CA ALA A 71 -2.75 -3.64 8.06
C ALA A 71 -1.40 -3.27 7.44
N ILE A 72 -0.70 -2.25 7.96
CA ILE A 72 0.60 -1.81 7.43
C ILE A 72 1.67 -2.89 7.60
N GLU A 73 1.68 -3.63 8.71
CA GLU A 73 2.60 -4.76 8.89
C GLU A 73 2.38 -5.85 7.84
N ASN A 74 1.11 -6.22 7.61
CA ASN A 74 0.75 -7.18 6.56
C ASN A 74 1.10 -6.69 5.16
N ILE A 75 0.92 -5.39 4.89
CA ILE A 75 1.28 -4.78 3.62
C ILE A 75 2.79 -4.85 3.41
N SER A 76 3.60 -4.55 4.43
CA SER A 76 5.07 -4.65 4.36
C SER A 76 5.51 -6.06 3.98
N ASP A 77 4.91 -7.09 4.57
CA ASP A 77 5.19 -8.48 4.20
C ASP A 77 4.76 -8.81 2.76
N ILE A 78 3.60 -8.32 2.32
CA ILE A 78 3.13 -8.54 0.94
C ILE A 78 4.11 -7.89 -0.04
N VAL A 79 4.50 -6.64 0.19
CA VAL A 79 5.41 -5.88 -0.68
C VAL A 79 6.74 -6.63 -0.83
N LYS A 80 7.37 -7.02 0.28
CA LYS A 80 8.63 -7.80 0.26
C LYS A 80 8.51 -9.10 -0.56
N ASN A 81 7.39 -9.81 -0.41
CA ASN A 81 7.14 -11.05 -1.13
C ASN A 81 6.93 -10.83 -2.64
N VAL A 82 6.22 -9.76 -3.02
CA VAL A 82 6.01 -9.42 -4.43
C VAL A 82 7.31 -8.99 -5.09
N GLU A 83 8.07 -8.11 -4.45
CA GLU A 83 9.38 -7.65 -4.95
C GLU A 83 10.36 -8.83 -5.15
N SER A 84 10.43 -9.75 -4.18
CA SER A 84 11.27 -10.95 -4.29
C SER A 84 10.88 -11.83 -5.48
N LYS A 85 9.58 -11.93 -5.80
CA LYS A 85 9.10 -12.68 -6.97
C LYS A 85 9.38 -11.96 -8.28
N THR A 86 9.26 -10.64 -8.31
CA THR A 86 9.63 -9.83 -9.48
C THR A 86 11.10 -10.01 -9.80
N LEU A 87 11.99 -9.99 -8.79
CA LEU A 87 13.41 -10.28 -8.96
C LEU A 87 13.64 -11.69 -9.55
N MET A 88 12.94 -12.72 -9.07
CA MET A 88 13.04 -14.06 -9.66
C MET A 88 12.60 -14.11 -11.13
N LYS A 89 11.54 -13.37 -11.51
CA LYS A 89 11.11 -13.28 -12.92
C LYS A 89 12.18 -12.63 -13.79
N VAL A 90 12.85 -11.58 -13.30
CA VAL A 90 13.91 -10.88 -14.04
C VAL A 90 15.16 -11.75 -14.17
N VAL A 91 15.54 -12.51 -13.15
CA VAL A 91 16.74 -13.38 -13.19
C VAL A 91 16.56 -14.62 -14.07
N LEU A 92 15.32 -15.06 -14.31
CA LEU A 92 15.00 -16.22 -15.15
C LEU A 92 14.77 -15.88 -16.63
N LEU A 93 14.86 -14.61 -17.02
CA LEU A 93 14.76 -14.11 -18.40
C LEU A 93 16.15 -13.76 -18.95
#